data_AF-A0A3D3WT52-F1
#
_entry.id   AF-A0A3D3WT52-F1
#
_cell.length_a   1.000
_cell.length_b   1.000
_cell.length_c   1.000
_cell.angle_alpha   90.00
_cell.angle_beta   90.00
_cell.angle_gamma   90.00
#
_symmetry.space_group_name_H-M   'P 1'
#
loop_
_entity.id
_entity.type
_entity.pdbx_description
1 polymer ?
#
loop_
_entity_poly.entity_id
_entity_poly.type
_entity_poly.pdbx_seq_one_letter_code
_entity_poly.pdbx_strand_id
1 'polypeptide(L)'
;IGRQSVPVAVIPESRGMLSVTVEQLAEHIGGQWVLDPVNTDAPVERVMIGGNILDEGPTYFGRYANQAVITRVERPDIQMACMGGGTRCLVLTGPGEPTEYIKAEALQREVPLIQVRTNTHDTAESLSGLLDKADARTAAKAAHFAELLERWMGADSVNSLLS
;
A
#
# COMPACT_ATOMS: atom_id res chain seq x y z
N ILE A 1 -23.51 -12.39 40.54
CA ILE A 1 -22.36 -11.52 40.16
C ILE A 1 -21.70 -12.22 38.98
N GLY A 2 -21.98 -11.77 37.76
CA GLY A 2 -21.57 -12.46 36.53
C GLY A 2 -20.06 -12.40 36.35
N ARG A 3 -19.44 -13.53 35.99
CA ARG A 3 -18.03 -13.58 35.58
C ARG A 3 -17.82 -12.62 34.41
N GLN A 4 -17.15 -11.50 34.66
CA GLN A 4 -16.67 -10.62 33.61
C GLN A 4 -15.46 -11.30 32.97
N SER A 5 -15.56 -11.65 31.69
CA SER A 5 -14.45 -12.23 30.94
C SER A 5 -13.35 -11.17 30.81
N VAL A 6 -12.20 -11.40 31.44
CA VAL A 6 -11.02 -10.57 31.26
C VAL A 6 -10.33 -11.00 29.96
N PRO A 7 -10.00 -10.07 29.05
CA PRO A 7 -9.28 -10.42 27.82
C PRO A 7 -7.90 -10.99 28.16
N VAL A 8 -7.52 -12.08 27.49
CA VAL A 8 -6.22 -12.75 27.66
C VAL A 8 -5.08 -11.90 27.08
N ALA A 9 -5.38 -11.02 26.11
CA ALA A 9 -4.44 -10.11 25.49
C ALA A 9 -5.13 -8.88 24.89
N VAL A 10 -4.35 -7.83 24.65
CA VAL A 10 -4.76 -6.67 23.85
C VAL A 10 -3.78 -6.55 22.70
N ILE A 11 -4.27 -6.79 21.48
CA ILE A 11 -3.47 -6.67 20.26
C ILE A 11 -3.80 -5.31 19.64
N PRO A 12 -2.81 -4.42 19.43
CA PRO A 12 -3.07 -3.14 18.82
C PRO A 12 -3.46 -3.32 17.35
N GLU A 13 -4.28 -2.39 16.85
CA GLU A 13 -4.52 -2.28 15.42
C GLU A 13 -3.19 -2.12 14.66
N SER A 14 -3.10 -2.76 13.50
CA SER A 14 -1.91 -2.68 12.65
C SER A 14 -2.28 -2.43 11.21
N ARG A 15 -1.57 -1.48 10.56
CA ARG A 15 -1.81 -1.13 9.16
C ARG A 15 -1.57 -2.29 8.21
N GLY A 16 -0.62 -3.17 8.51
CA GLY A 16 -0.40 -4.40 7.75
C GLY A 16 -1.66 -5.28 7.65
N MET A 17 -2.47 -5.34 8.73
CA MET A 17 -3.73 -6.09 8.72
C MET A 17 -4.82 -5.42 7.86
N LEU A 18 -4.75 -4.10 7.72
CA LEU A 18 -5.68 -3.30 6.91
C LEU A 18 -5.21 -3.07 5.47
N SER A 19 -4.04 -3.59 5.10
CA SER A 19 -3.49 -3.40 3.77
C SER A 19 -4.40 -3.97 2.68
N VAL A 20 -4.40 -3.31 1.53
CA VAL A 20 -4.99 -3.82 0.28
C VAL A 20 -3.86 -4.24 -0.65
N THR A 21 -4.14 -5.08 -1.65
CA THR A 21 -3.13 -5.36 -2.69
C THR A 21 -3.07 -4.22 -3.71
N VAL A 22 -1.96 -4.15 -4.47
CA VAL A 22 -1.84 -3.24 -5.62
C VAL A 22 -2.95 -3.49 -6.64
N GLU A 23 -3.34 -4.75 -6.85
CA GLU A 23 -4.49 -5.13 -7.69
C GLU A 23 -5.81 -4.54 -7.17
N GLN A 24 -6.12 -4.75 -5.89
CA GLN A 24 -7.34 -4.22 -5.27
C GLN A 24 -7.40 -2.69 -5.35
N LEU A 25 -6.26 -2.01 -5.19
CA LEU A 25 -6.16 -0.58 -5.39
C LEU A 25 -6.49 -0.20 -6.83
N ALA A 26 -5.86 -0.85 -7.82
CA ALA A 26 -6.08 -0.57 -9.24
C ALA A 26 -7.55 -0.78 -9.65
N GLU A 27 -8.15 -1.88 -9.23
CA GLU A 27 -9.57 -2.18 -9.49
C GLU A 27 -10.49 -1.14 -8.85
N HIS A 28 -10.23 -0.77 -7.59
CA HIS A 28 -11.06 0.19 -6.85
C HIS A 28 -11.08 1.57 -7.49
N ILE A 29 -9.93 2.05 -7.98
CA ILE A 29 -9.83 3.36 -8.63
C ILE A 29 -10.14 3.32 -10.14
N GLY A 30 -10.50 2.15 -10.69
CA GLY A 30 -10.73 1.97 -12.13
C GLY A 30 -9.48 2.23 -12.98
N GLY A 31 -8.31 1.97 -12.42
CA GLY A 31 -7.01 2.19 -13.06
C GLY A 31 -6.74 1.23 -14.20
N GLN A 32 -5.87 1.64 -15.11
CA GLN A 32 -5.40 0.84 -16.23
C GLN A 32 -3.90 0.59 -16.10
N TRP A 33 -3.45 -0.64 -16.31
CA TRP A 33 -2.02 -0.95 -16.27
C TRP A 33 -1.30 -0.32 -17.47
N VAL A 34 -0.19 0.39 -17.22
CA VAL A 34 0.64 0.99 -18.27
C VAL A 34 1.56 -0.05 -18.91
N LEU A 35 2.02 -1.02 -18.11
CA LEU A 35 2.89 -2.13 -18.48
C LEU A 35 2.23 -3.43 -18.03
N ASP A 36 2.75 -4.57 -18.51
CA ASP A 36 2.34 -5.87 -17.97
C ASP A 36 2.55 -5.87 -16.44
N PRO A 37 1.51 -6.20 -15.66
CA PRO A 37 1.53 -5.98 -14.24
C PRO A 37 2.48 -6.98 -13.55
N VAL A 38 3.25 -6.47 -12.60
CA VAL A 38 4.16 -7.23 -11.71
C VAL A 38 3.75 -6.98 -10.26
N ASN A 39 4.12 -7.84 -9.31
CA ASN A 39 3.94 -7.59 -7.87
C ASN A 39 2.54 -7.09 -7.47
N THR A 40 1.49 -7.59 -8.13
CA THR A 40 0.11 -7.08 -7.96
C THR A 40 -0.50 -7.44 -6.60
N ASP A 41 0.02 -8.48 -5.97
CA ASP A 41 -0.33 -8.94 -4.62
C ASP A 41 0.41 -8.18 -3.52
N ALA A 42 1.35 -7.29 -3.86
CA ALA A 42 2.11 -6.52 -2.89
C ALA A 42 1.19 -5.66 -1.99
N PRO A 43 1.45 -5.60 -0.68
CA PRO A 43 0.59 -4.87 0.24
C PRO A 43 0.80 -3.36 0.13
N VAL A 44 -0.31 -2.63 0.02
CA VAL A 44 -0.39 -1.18 0.13
C VAL A 44 -1.01 -0.84 1.48
N GLU A 45 -0.18 -0.32 2.39
CA GLU A 45 -0.57 0.13 3.72
C GLU A 45 -0.90 1.62 3.75
N ARG A 46 -0.38 2.38 2.78
CA ARG A 46 -0.45 3.84 2.72
C ARG A 46 -0.51 4.34 1.29
N VAL A 47 -1.16 5.49 1.12
CA VAL A 47 -1.12 6.24 -0.13
C VAL A 47 -0.47 7.59 0.13
N MET A 48 0.55 7.93 -0.65
CA MET A 48 1.21 9.23 -0.64
C MET A 48 0.83 10.02 -1.89
N ILE A 49 0.86 11.35 -1.80
CA ILE A 49 0.63 12.24 -2.94
C ILE A 49 1.98 12.87 -3.35
N GLY A 50 2.42 12.57 -4.56
CA GLY A 50 3.58 13.17 -5.20
C GLY A 50 3.24 14.53 -5.79
N GLY A 51 3.43 15.58 -4.99
CA GLY A 51 3.29 17.00 -5.38
C GLY A 51 4.63 17.74 -5.40
N ASN A 52 4.58 19.08 -5.37
CA ASN A 52 5.78 19.90 -5.15
C ASN A 52 6.20 19.77 -3.69
N ILE A 53 7.09 18.81 -3.42
CA ILE A 53 7.62 18.53 -2.10
C ILE A 53 8.87 19.38 -1.88
N LEU A 54 8.98 20.03 -0.72
CA LEU A 54 10.15 20.85 -0.35
C LEU A 54 11.37 19.99 0.02
N ASP A 55 11.12 18.78 0.53
CA ASP A 55 12.15 17.80 0.85
C ASP A 55 12.65 17.09 -0.42
N GLU A 56 13.87 16.56 -0.36
CA GLU A 56 14.37 15.64 -1.38
C GLU A 56 13.46 14.41 -1.45
N GLY A 57 13.11 13.99 -2.67
CA GLY A 57 12.13 12.92 -2.87
C GLY A 57 12.44 11.62 -2.11
N PRO A 58 13.68 11.09 -2.11
CA PRO A 58 14.03 9.91 -1.30
C PRO A 58 13.74 10.09 0.20
N THR A 59 13.90 11.30 0.73
CA THR A 59 13.60 11.60 2.14
C THR A 59 12.10 11.62 2.40
N TYR A 60 11.31 12.17 1.48
CA TYR A 60 9.85 12.21 1.63
C TYR A 60 9.20 10.85 1.42
N PHE A 61 9.52 10.19 0.31
CA PHE A 61 8.99 8.87 -0.04
C PHE A 61 9.66 7.74 0.75
N GLY A 62 10.80 7.98 1.39
CA GLY A 62 11.45 7.00 2.27
C GLY A 62 10.81 6.86 3.66
N ARG A 63 9.81 7.69 4.00
CA ARG A 63 9.20 7.73 5.35
C ARG A 63 8.42 6.48 5.70
N TYR A 64 7.86 5.81 4.70
CA TYR A 64 6.99 4.68 4.90
C TYR A 64 7.34 3.56 3.93
N ALA A 65 7.27 2.32 4.44
CA ALA A 65 7.25 1.14 3.59
C ALA A 65 5.83 0.90 3.07
N ASN A 66 5.72 0.02 2.06
CA ASN A 66 4.45 -0.51 1.57
C ASN A 66 3.46 0.58 1.13
N GLN A 67 3.91 1.55 0.34
CA GLN A 67 3.07 2.67 -0.10
C GLN A 67 2.77 2.65 -1.59
N ALA A 68 1.57 3.10 -1.95
CA ALA A 68 1.27 3.58 -3.30
C ALA A 68 1.54 5.08 -3.37
N VAL A 69 2.07 5.58 -4.48
CA VAL A 69 2.24 7.02 -4.69
C VAL A 69 1.38 7.50 -5.84
N ILE A 70 0.48 8.46 -5.58
CA ILE A 70 -0.31 9.14 -6.59
C ILE A 70 0.47 10.36 -7.07
N THR A 71 0.82 10.42 -8.35
CA THR A 71 1.46 11.59 -8.94
C THR A 71 1.00 11.81 -10.37
N ARG A 72 1.26 13.00 -10.91
CA ARG A 72 0.80 13.37 -12.25
C ARG A 72 1.71 12.75 -13.31
N VAL A 73 1.14 12.32 -14.43
CA VAL A 73 1.87 11.68 -15.53
C VAL A 73 2.92 12.60 -16.17
N GLU A 74 2.70 13.92 -16.14
CA GLU A 74 3.63 14.92 -16.68
C GLU A 74 4.83 15.26 -15.77
N ARG A 75 5.00 14.56 -14.64
CA ARG A 75 6.07 14.80 -13.66
C ARG A 75 7.05 13.62 -13.56
N PRO A 76 7.84 13.33 -14.62
CA PRO A 76 8.80 12.23 -14.60
C PRO A 76 9.87 12.40 -13.50
N ASP A 77 10.19 13.64 -13.13
CA ASP A 77 11.09 13.96 -12.03
C ASP A 77 10.55 13.47 -10.68
N ILE A 78 9.27 13.68 -10.39
CA ILE A 78 8.63 13.17 -9.18
C ILE A 78 8.51 11.66 -9.26
N GLN A 79 8.05 11.11 -10.39
CA GLN A 79 7.87 9.67 -10.58
C GLN A 79 9.18 8.91 -10.27
N MET A 80 10.32 9.37 -10.79
CA MET A 80 11.63 8.79 -10.48
C MET A 80 11.97 8.85 -9.00
N ALA A 81 11.70 9.99 -8.36
CA ALA A 81 11.99 10.16 -6.95
C ALA A 81 11.11 9.27 -6.05
N CYS A 82 9.94 8.85 -6.54
CA CYS A 82 9.01 7.96 -5.86
C CYS A 82 9.42 6.48 -5.94
N MET A 83 10.19 6.06 -6.95
CA MET A 83 10.54 4.64 -7.18
C MET A 83 11.67 4.15 -6.24
N GLY A 84 11.57 4.46 -4.95
CA GLY A 84 12.43 3.94 -3.87
C GLY A 84 11.86 2.68 -3.21
N GLY A 85 12.63 2.08 -2.29
CA GLY A 85 12.33 0.75 -1.74
C GLY A 85 11.01 0.59 -0.97
N GLY A 86 10.38 1.68 -0.53
CA GLY A 86 9.08 1.64 0.14
C GLY A 86 7.87 1.60 -0.81
N THR A 87 8.07 1.92 -2.08
CA THR A 87 6.98 2.12 -3.05
C THR A 87 6.59 0.81 -3.73
N ARG A 88 5.31 0.49 -3.66
CA ARG A 88 4.73 -0.74 -4.22
C ARG A 88 4.01 -0.55 -5.53
N CYS A 89 3.60 0.68 -5.86
CA CYS A 89 3.11 1.06 -7.18
C CYS A 89 3.07 2.59 -7.32
N LEU A 90 3.04 3.07 -8.56
CA LEU A 90 2.69 4.45 -8.88
C LEU A 90 1.30 4.50 -9.51
N VAL A 91 0.48 5.43 -9.05
CA VAL A 91 -0.78 5.82 -9.68
C VAL A 91 -0.56 7.14 -10.41
N LEU A 92 -0.53 7.07 -11.73
CA LEU A 92 -0.29 8.19 -12.63
C LEU A 92 -1.63 8.83 -13.00
N THR A 93 -1.80 10.10 -12.61
CA THR A 93 -3.04 10.86 -12.84
C THR A 93 -2.90 11.80 -14.04
N GLY A 94 -4.03 12.18 -14.61
CA GLY A 94 -4.10 13.14 -15.72
C GLY A 94 -4.01 12.52 -17.12
N PRO A 95 -4.05 13.36 -18.16
CA PRO A 95 -4.02 12.92 -19.54
C PRO A 95 -2.59 12.65 -20.04
N GLY A 96 -2.45 11.72 -20.97
CA GLY A 96 -1.18 11.37 -21.59
C GLY A 96 -0.63 10.04 -21.09
N GLU A 97 0.62 9.77 -21.42
CA GLU A 97 1.32 8.53 -21.10
C GLU A 97 2.65 8.85 -20.42
N PRO A 98 3.11 8.04 -19.46
CA PRO A 98 4.44 8.18 -18.90
C PRO A 98 5.50 8.01 -19.99
N THR A 99 6.64 8.67 -19.80
CA THR A 99 7.74 8.60 -20.77
C THR A 99 8.32 7.18 -20.83
N GLU A 100 8.93 6.82 -21.96
CA GLU A 100 9.60 5.51 -22.10
C GLU A 100 10.71 5.30 -21.06
N TYR A 101 11.38 6.36 -20.63
CA TYR A 101 12.35 6.31 -19.54
C TYR A 101 11.71 5.87 -18.22
N ILE A 102 10.55 6.41 -17.87
CA ILE A 102 9.81 6.03 -16.65
C ILE A 102 9.34 4.58 -16.74
N LYS A 103 8.83 4.16 -17.90
CA LYS A 103 8.42 2.76 -18.12
C LYS A 103 9.60 1.80 -17.95
N ALA A 104 10.77 2.14 -18.50
CA ALA A 104 11.98 1.33 -18.37
C ALA A 104 12.45 1.22 -16.91
N GLU A 105 12.47 2.33 -16.17
CA GLU A 105 12.85 2.35 -14.75
C GLU A 105 11.85 1.59 -13.88
N ALA A 106 10.56 1.74 -14.14
CA ALA A 106 9.50 0.99 -13.46
C ALA A 106 9.66 -0.53 -13.67
N LEU A 107 9.92 -0.95 -14.91
CA LEU A 107 10.16 -2.36 -15.24
C LEU A 107 11.41 -2.89 -14.53
N GLN A 108 12.53 -2.14 -14.57
CA GLN A 108 13.78 -2.55 -13.92
C GLN A 108 13.65 -2.68 -12.40
N ARG A 109 12.80 -1.87 -11.78
CA ARG A 109 12.57 -1.84 -10.33
C ARG A 109 11.37 -2.68 -9.88
N GLU A 110 10.69 -3.32 -10.83
CA GLU A 110 9.46 -4.08 -10.62
C GLU A 110 8.37 -3.28 -9.89
N VAL A 111 8.25 -1.98 -10.24
CA VAL A 111 7.24 -1.07 -9.69
C VAL A 111 6.08 -0.96 -10.69
N PRO A 112 4.88 -1.44 -10.35
CA PRO A 112 3.69 -1.33 -11.18
C PRO A 112 3.29 0.12 -11.42
N LEU A 113 2.86 0.39 -12.65
CA LEU A 113 2.34 1.68 -13.09
C LEU A 113 0.86 1.55 -13.42
N ILE A 114 0.02 2.30 -12.70
CA ILE A 114 -1.43 2.36 -12.86
C ILE A 114 -1.79 3.75 -13.38
N GLN A 115 -2.40 3.84 -14.56
CA GLN A 115 -2.90 5.10 -15.11
C GLN A 115 -4.37 5.31 -14.75
N VAL A 116 -4.71 6.52 -14.32
CA VAL A 116 -6.08 7.02 -14.20
C VAL A 116 -6.21 8.35 -14.94
N ARG A 117 -7.38 8.60 -15.54
CA ARG A 117 -7.62 9.85 -16.30
C ARG A 117 -8.09 11.02 -15.44
N THR A 118 -8.49 10.75 -14.20
CA THR A 118 -8.86 11.75 -13.19
C THR A 118 -7.66 12.58 -12.77
N ASN A 119 -7.90 13.77 -12.22
CA ASN A 119 -6.84 14.55 -11.58
C ASN A 119 -6.47 13.96 -10.20
N THR A 120 -5.40 14.44 -9.59
CA THR A 120 -4.91 13.95 -8.29
C THR A 120 -5.94 14.07 -7.16
N HIS A 121 -6.71 15.15 -7.12
CA HIS A 121 -7.70 15.36 -6.06
C HIS A 121 -8.85 14.36 -6.17
N ASP A 122 -9.45 14.23 -7.36
CA ASP A 122 -10.56 13.31 -7.60
C ASP A 122 -10.12 11.84 -7.39
N THR A 123 -8.88 11.51 -7.78
CA THR A 123 -8.31 10.18 -7.53
C THR A 123 -8.15 9.92 -6.03
N ALA A 124 -7.68 10.91 -5.26
CA ALA A 124 -7.55 10.77 -3.82
C ALA A 124 -8.92 10.60 -3.13
N GLU A 125 -9.94 11.34 -3.56
CA GLU A 125 -11.32 11.17 -3.07
C GLU A 125 -11.87 9.77 -3.40
N SER A 126 -11.53 9.23 -4.58
CA SER A 126 -11.96 7.88 -4.99
C SER A 126 -11.41 6.75 -4.12
N LEU A 127 -10.36 7.00 -3.32
CA LEU A 127 -9.82 6.01 -2.36
C LEU A 127 -10.77 5.75 -1.18
N SER A 128 -11.80 6.57 -1.00
CA SER A 128 -12.82 6.32 0.02
C SER A 128 -13.42 4.92 -0.17
N GLY A 129 -13.56 4.17 0.92
CA GLY A 129 -14.05 2.79 0.91
C GLY A 129 -13.03 1.74 0.43
N LEU A 130 -11.79 2.12 0.08
CA LEU A 130 -10.77 1.16 -0.35
C LEU A 130 -10.47 0.10 0.72
N LEU A 131 -10.48 0.48 1.99
CA LEU A 131 -10.23 -0.45 3.10
C LEU A 131 -11.31 -1.55 3.19
N ASP A 132 -12.52 -1.31 2.69
CA ASP A 132 -13.57 -2.33 2.64
C ASP A 132 -13.26 -3.45 1.64
N LYS A 133 -12.24 -3.26 0.78
CA LYS A 133 -11.71 -4.27 -0.15
C LYS A 133 -10.64 -5.15 0.48
N ALA A 134 -10.08 -4.78 1.62
CA ALA A 134 -8.98 -5.52 2.24
C ALA A 134 -9.39 -6.98 2.54
N ASP A 135 -8.70 -7.95 1.93
CA ASP A 135 -8.92 -9.36 2.29
C ASP A 135 -8.10 -9.68 3.54
N ALA A 136 -8.77 -10.14 4.60
CA ALA A 136 -8.12 -10.56 5.83
C ALA A 136 -7.41 -11.92 5.71
N ARG A 137 -7.74 -12.72 4.69
CA ARG A 137 -7.34 -14.14 4.55
C ARG A 137 -6.17 -14.32 3.59
N THR A 138 -5.12 -13.53 3.76
CA THR A 138 -3.88 -13.67 2.97
C THR A 138 -2.74 -14.25 3.81
N ALA A 139 -1.81 -14.96 3.18
CA ALA A 139 -0.65 -15.51 3.86
C ALA A 139 0.20 -14.42 4.54
N ALA A 140 0.36 -13.27 3.87
CA ALA A 140 1.07 -12.11 4.41
C ALA A 140 0.42 -11.59 5.71
N LYS A 141 -0.90 -11.46 5.75
CA LYS A 141 -1.62 -11.02 6.96
C LYS A 141 -1.64 -12.08 8.05
N ALA A 142 -1.71 -13.36 7.69
CA ALA A 142 -1.61 -14.45 8.66
C ALA A 142 -0.24 -14.45 9.35
N ALA A 143 0.84 -14.28 8.58
CA ALA A 143 2.20 -14.16 9.13
C ALA A 143 2.33 -12.92 10.02
N HIS A 144 1.86 -11.76 9.56
CA HIS A 144 1.86 -10.53 10.35
C HIS A 144 1.04 -10.64 11.64
N PHE A 145 -0.11 -11.32 11.58
CA PHE A 145 -0.92 -11.57 12.77
C PHE A 145 -0.22 -12.50 13.76
N ALA A 146 0.49 -13.52 13.30
CA ALA A 146 1.31 -14.37 14.16
C ALA A 146 2.39 -13.56 14.88
N GLU A 147 3.09 -12.65 14.18
CA GLU A 147 4.08 -11.74 14.79
C GLU A 147 3.44 -10.83 15.85
N LEU A 148 2.22 -10.33 15.60
CA LEU A 148 1.48 -9.54 16.59
C LEU A 148 1.10 -10.37 17.83
N LEU A 149 0.65 -11.61 17.65
CA LEU A 149 0.33 -12.51 18.75
C LEU A 149 1.56 -12.81 19.60
N GLU A 150 2.68 -13.16 18.97
CA GLU A 150 3.94 -13.42 19.68
C GLU A 150 4.39 -12.21 20.50
N ARG A 151 4.29 -11.01 19.90
CA ARG A 151 4.73 -9.77 20.53
C ARG A 151 3.87 -9.33 21.72
N TRP A 152 2.56 -9.52 21.64
CA TRP A 152 1.61 -8.94 22.60
C TRP A 152 0.97 -9.95 23.55
N MET A 153 1.00 -11.24 23.20
CA MET A 153 0.28 -12.27 23.95
C MET A 153 1.20 -13.17 24.77
N GLY A 154 2.50 -13.24 24.45
CA GLY A 154 3.46 -14.14 25.10
C GLY A 154 3.19 -15.61 24.79
N ALA A 155 4.24 -16.42 24.65
CA ALA A 155 4.12 -17.81 24.18
C ALA A 155 3.24 -18.69 25.08
N ASP A 156 3.27 -18.47 26.40
CA ASP A 156 2.50 -19.27 27.37
C ASP A 156 0.97 -19.06 27.23
N SER A 157 0.54 -17.84 26.91
CA SER A 157 -0.88 -17.53 26.72
C SER A 157 -1.42 -18.10 25.42
N VAL A 158 -0.61 -18.16 24.36
CA VAL A 158 -1.00 -18.77 23.06
C VAL A 158 -1.30 -20.26 23.25
N ASN A 159 -0.43 -20.98 23.96
CA ASN A 159 -0.63 -22.42 24.23
C ASN A 159 -1.92 -22.69 25.02
N SER A 160 -2.29 -21.80 25.95
CA SER A 160 -3.52 -21.92 26.71
C SER A 160 -4.81 -21.78 25.89
N LEU A 161 -4.74 -21.15 24.70
CA LEU A 161 -5.88 -20.98 23.78
C LEU A 161 -6.03 -22.14 22.79
N LEU A 162 -4.96 -22.91 22.55
CA LEU A 162 -4.94 -24.04 21.61
C LEU A 162 -5.22 -25.39 22.30
N SER A 163 -5.32 -25.38 23.63
CA SER A 163 -5.62 -26.53 24.50
C SER A 163 -7.11 -26.67 24.76
#